data_AF-A0A9E4AD84-F1
#
_entry.id   AF-A0A9E4AD84-F1
#
_cell.length_a   1.000
_cell.length_b   1.000
_cell.length_c   1.000
_cell.angle_alpha   90.00
_cell.angle_beta   90.00
_cell.angle_gamma   90.00
#
_symmetry.space_group_name_H-M   'P 1'
#
loop_
_entity.id
_entity.type
_entity.pdbx_description
1 polymer ?
#
loop_
_entity_poly.entity_id
_entity_poly.type
_entity_poly.pdbx_seq_one_letter_code
_entity_poly.pdbx_strand_id
1 'polypeptide(L)'
;MEQIQIIEIKDTVYEETYAAHIQKNGAKWIGWVPEVPDVKCQENTQEELLKMLEKKLHEALVAEDEAWEKQFEEDVKAGHLDTLREEALEDLRAGKCIDL
;
A
#
# COMPACT_ATOMS: atom_id res chain seq x y z
N MET A 1 -12.15 6.33 -31.22
CA MET A 1 -11.19 5.84 -30.22
C MET A 1 -11.36 6.72 -29.00
N GLU A 2 -11.98 6.20 -27.94
CA GLU A 2 -12.15 6.95 -26.70
C GLU A 2 -10.78 7.15 -26.06
N GLN A 3 -10.34 8.42 -26.01
CA GLN A 3 -9.03 8.78 -25.48
C GLN A 3 -9.05 8.67 -23.95
N ILE A 4 -8.08 7.94 -23.40
CA ILE A 4 -7.82 7.92 -21.96
C ILE A 4 -7.07 9.20 -21.63
N GLN A 5 -7.57 9.94 -20.64
CA GLN A 5 -6.90 11.11 -20.10
C GLN A 5 -6.18 10.68 -18.83
N ILE A 6 -4.91 11.09 -18.71
CA ILE A 6 -4.11 10.86 -17.51
C ILE A 6 -4.10 12.15 -16.74
N ILE A 7 -4.44 12.06 -15.46
CA ILE A 7 -4.49 13.18 -14.53
C ILE A 7 -3.61 12.85 -13.33
N GLU A 8 -2.82 13.82 -12.91
CA GLU A 8 -2.01 13.70 -11.70
C GLU A 8 -2.89 14.08 -10.52
N ILE A 9 -3.07 13.14 -9.59
CA ILE A 9 -3.71 13.39 -8.30
C ILE A 9 -2.65 13.33 -7.23
N LYS A 10 -2.70 14.25 -6.26
CA LYS A 10 -1.79 14.26 -5.13
C LYS A 10 -2.58 13.94 -3.87
N ASP A 11 -2.15 12.95 -3.11
CA ASP A 11 -2.70 12.73 -1.77
C ASP A 11 -2.14 13.81 -0.83
N THR A 12 -3.02 14.47 -0.08
CA THR A 12 -2.62 15.58 0.81
C THR A 12 -2.04 15.10 2.15
N VAL A 13 -2.22 13.83 2.49
CA VAL A 13 -1.80 13.23 3.77
C VAL A 13 -0.42 12.59 3.63
N TYR A 14 -0.21 11.81 2.56
CA TYR A 14 1.05 11.12 2.28
C TYR A 14 1.97 11.90 1.32
N GLU A 15 1.48 13.00 0.73
CA GLU A 15 2.19 13.83 -0.25
C GLU A 15 2.65 13.10 -1.52
N GLU A 16 2.07 11.94 -1.80
CA GLU A 16 2.38 11.11 -2.96
C GLU A 16 1.55 11.53 -4.18
N THR A 17 2.19 11.50 -5.35
CA THR A 17 1.56 11.84 -6.63
C THR A 17 1.28 10.57 -7.41
N TYR A 18 0.03 10.37 -7.80
CA TYR A 18 -0.44 9.20 -8.53
C TYR A 18 -1.00 9.58 -9.90
N ALA A 19 -0.79 8.70 -10.88
CA ALA A 19 -1.29 8.90 -12.24
C ALA A 19 -2.66 8.21 -12.45
N ALA A 20 -3.75 8.93 -12.21
CA ALA A 20 -5.09 8.40 -12.44
C ALA A 20 -5.46 8.45 -13.93
N HIS A 21 -5.94 7.33 -14.46
CA HIS A 21 -6.40 7.17 -15.83
C HIS A 21 -7.92 7.29 -15.86
N ILE A 22 -8.45 8.27 -16.58
CA ILE A 22 -9.89 8.46 -16.76
C ILE A 22 -10.29 8.29 -18.23
N GLN A 23 -11.39 7.59 -18.46
CA GLN A 23 -11.95 7.34 -19.78
C GLN A 23 -13.45 7.61 -19.77
N LYS A 24 -13.92 8.40 -20.73
CA LYS A 24 -15.35 8.62 -20.93
C LYS A 24 -15.92 7.48 -21.77
N ASN A 25 -16.81 6.69 -21.19
CA ASN A 25 -17.54 5.61 -21.85
C ASN A 25 -19.03 5.98 -21.98
N GLY A 26 -19.36 6.61 -23.11
CA GLY A 26 -20.70 7.13 -23.37
C GLY A 26 -21.14 8.22 -22.39
N ALA A 27 -22.11 7.90 -21.54
CA ALA A 27 -22.66 8.81 -20.51
C ALA A 27 -21.95 8.71 -19.15
N LYS A 28 -21.04 7.75 -18.97
CA LYS A 28 -20.32 7.50 -17.73
C LYS A 28 -18.83 7.76 -17.91
N TRP A 29 -18.17 8.08 -16.82
CA TRP A 29 -16.73 8.22 -16.68
C TRP A 29 -16.19 7.05 -15.88
N ILE A 30 -15.12 6.44 -16.35
CA ILE A 30 -14.44 5.33 -15.70
C ILE A 30 -13.06 5.81 -15.33
N GLY A 31 -12.68 5.69 -14.06
CA GLY A 31 -11.37 6.10 -13.54
C GLY A 31 -10.69 4.96 -12.81
N TRP A 32 -9.38 4.81 -13.00
CA TRP A 32 -8.57 3.85 -12.26
C TRP A 32 -7.12 4.34 -12.11
N VAL A 33 -6.45 3.89 -11.04
CA VAL A 33 -5.02 4.14 -10.84
C VAL A 33 -4.25 2.87 -11.21
N PRO A 34 -3.35 2.88 -12.20
CA PRO A 34 -2.57 1.69 -12.57
C PRO A 34 -1.65 1.21 -11.45
N GLU A 35 -1.17 2.13 -10.61
CA GLU A 35 -0.29 1.85 -9.47
C GLU A 35 -1.04 1.11 -8.36
N VAL A 36 -2.32 1.44 -8.16
CA VAL A 36 -3.18 0.82 -7.15
C VAL A 36 -4.45 0.27 -7.83
N PRO A 37 -4.44 -0.97 -8.34
CA PRO A 37 -5.54 -1.54 -9.11
C PRO A 37 -6.84 -1.70 -8.29
N ASP A 38 -6.76 -1.65 -6.97
CA ASP A 38 -7.90 -1.67 -6.05
C ASP A 38 -8.73 -0.36 -6.14
N VAL A 39 -8.09 0.73 -6.57
CA VAL A 39 -8.70 2.05 -6.70
C VAL A 39 -9.28 2.21 -8.11
N LYS A 40 -10.48 1.66 -8.30
CA LYS A 40 -11.28 1.79 -9.54
C LYS A 40 -12.69 2.30 -9.25
N CYS A 41 -13.11 3.34 -9.96
CA CYS A 41 -14.43 3.96 -9.79
C CYS A 41 -15.09 4.28 -11.14
N GLN A 42 -16.42 4.36 -11.17
CA GLN A 42 -17.16 4.78 -12.35
C GLN A 42 -18.29 5.72 -11.94
N GLU A 43 -18.34 6.91 -12.52
CA GLU A 43 -19.27 7.96 -12.13
C GLU A 43 -19.96 8.60 -13.35
N ASN A 44 -21.03 9.34 -13.13
CA ASN A 44 -21.74 10.01 -14.22
C ASN A 44 -21.05 11.32 -14.66
N THR A 45 -20.21 11.90 -13.80
CA THR A 45 -19.44 13.12 -14.07
C THR A 45 -17.97 12.95 -13.70
N GLN A 46 -17.11 13.74 -14.34
CA GLN A 46 -15.67 13.74 -14.09
C GLN A 46 -15.34 14.24 -12.67
N GLU A 47 -16.06 15.24 -12.17
CA GLU A 47 -15.81 15.82 -10.83
C GLU A 47 -16.15 14.83 -9.71
N GLU A 48 -17.27 14.11 -9.82
CA GLU A 48 -17.63 13.05 -8.87
C GLU A 48 -16.60 11.92 -8.92
N LEU A 49 -16.15 11.55 -10.12
CA LEU A 49 -15.11 10.53 -10.31
C LEU A 49 -13.82 10.94 -9.60
N LEU A 50 -13.36 12.17 -9.78
CA LEU A 50 -12.16 12.71 -9.15
C LEU A 50 -12.23 12.62 -7.62
N LYS A 51 -13.33 13.12 -7.03
CA LYS A 51 -13.52 13.06 -5.58
C LYS A 51 -13.57 11.63 -5.04
N MET A 52 -14.25 10.74 -5.75
CA MET A 52 -14.36 9.35 -5.33
C MET A 52 -13.00 8.64 -5.42
N LEU A 53 -12.24 8.92 -6.48
CA LEU A 53 -10.95 8.30 -6.73
C LEU A 53 -9.87 8.80 -5.76
N GLU A 54 -9.87 10.10 -5.43
CA GLU A 54 -9.03 10.68 -4.37
C GLU A 54 -9.35 10.03 -3.01
N LYS A 55 -10.64 9.96 -2.64
CA LYS A 55 -11.06 9.33 -1.39
C LYS A 55 -10.65 7.86 -1.32
N LYS A 56 -10.89 7.10 -2.40
CA LYS A 56 -10.56 5.67 -2.46
C LYS A 56 -9.06 5.41 -2.42
N LEU A 57 -8.27 6.25 -3.08
CA LEU A 57 -6.82 6.21 -2.99
C LEU A 57 -6.36 6.42 -1.55
N HIS A 58 -6.86 7.44 -0.88
CA HIS A 58 -6.54 7.70 0.52
C HIS A 58 -6.92 6.51 1.43
N GLU A 59 -8.12 5.96 1.27
CA GLU A 59 -8.57 4.78 2.02
C GLU A 59 -7.66 3.56 1.77
N ALA A 60 -7.16 3.37 0.55
CA ALA A 60 -6.27 2.27 0.21
C ALA A 60 -4.88 2.43 0.86
N LEU A 61 -4.32 3.64 0.84
CA LEU A 61 -3.03 3.94 1.48
C LEU A 61 -3.10 3.76 2.99
N VAL A 62 -4.18 4.24 3.62
CA VAL A 62 -4.43 4.03 5.05
C VAL A 62 -4.56 2.53 5.36
N ALA A 63 -5.27 1.77 4.53
CA ALA A 63 -5.42 0.33 4.73
C ALA A 63 -4.09 -0.44 4.59
N GLU A 64 -3.18 0.01 3.71
CA GLU A 64 -1.81 -0.54 3.61
C GLU A 64 -0.99 -0.25 4.89
N ASP A 65 -1.11 0.95 5.45
CA ASP A 65 -0.47 1.33 6.72
C ASP A 65 -1.01 0.53 7.92
N GLU A 66 -2.33 0.39 8.02
CA GLU A 66 -3.00 -0.44 9.03
C GLU A 66 -2.64 -1.93 8.91
N ALA A 67 -2.43 -2.43 7.69
CA ALA A 67 -1.99 -3.80 7.47
C ALA A 67 -0.53 -4.02 7.92
N TRP A 68 0.33 -3.01 7.78
CA TRP A 68 1.72 -3.05 8.24
C TRP A 68 1.83 -3.06 9.77
N GLU A 69 1.04 -2.25 10.48
CA GLU A 69 1.03 -2.19 11.96
C GLU A 69 0.68 -3.55 12.58
N LYS A 70 -0.25 -4.29 11.97
CA LYS A 70 -0.69 -5.59 12.50
C LYS A 70 0.36 -6.69 12.35
N GLN A 71 1.13 -6.67 11.26
CA GLN A 71 2.27 -7.57 11.07
C GLN A 71 3.38 -7.23 12.07
N PHE A 72 3.63 -5.95 12.31
CA PHE A 72 4.65 -5.47 13.22
C PHE A 72 4.37 -5.84 14.68
N GLU A 73 3.11 -5.74 15.13
CA GLU A 73 2.74 -6.15 16.49
C GLU A 73 2.85 -7.67 16.68
N GLU A 74 2.53 -8.49 15.66
CA GLU A 74 2.78 -9.93 15.72
C GLU A 74 4.28 -10.27 15.73
N ASP A 75 5.12 -9.60 14.94
CA ASP A 75 6.59 -9.81 14.95
C ASP A 75 7.23 -9.40 16.30
N VAL A 76 6.77 -8.30 16.90
CA VAL A 76 7.22 -7.86 18.24
C VAL A 76 6.76 -8.83 19.33
N LYS A 77 5.56 -9.41 19.18
CA LYS A 77 4.97 -10.35 20.16
C LYS A 77 5.41 -11.80 19.96
N ALA A 78 5.84 -12.16 18.75
CA ALA A 78 6.44 -13.45 18.40
C ALA A 78 7.88 -13.58 18.92
N GLY A 79 8.44 -12.52 19.53
CA GLY A 79 9.71 -12.63 20.26
C GLY A 79 10.88 -13.04 19.36
N HIS A 80 10.89 -12.63 18.09
CA HIS A 80 12.00 -12.95 17.18
C HIS A 80 13.34 -12.36 17.67
N LEU A 81 13.32 -11.40 18.60
CA LEU A 81 14.51 -10.88 19.29
C LEU A 81 14.92 -11.67 20.55
N ASP A 82 14.04 -12.50 21.13
CA ASP A 82 14.36 -13.37 22.27
C ASP A 82 14.83 -14.77 21.82
N THR A 83 14.32 -15.28 20.69
CA THR A 83 14.76 -16.57 20.13
C THR A 83 16.23 -16.53 19.66
N LEU A 84 16.68 -15.39 19.13
CA LEU A 84 18.10 -15.16 18.77
C LEU A 84 19.04 -15.09 20.00
N ARG A 85 18.49 -14.82 21.20
CA ARG A 85 19.27 -14.78 22.45
C ARG A 85 19.46 -16.17 23.06
N GLU A 86 18.46 -17.05 22.97
CA GLU A 86 18.58 -18.41 23.53
C GLU A 86 19.46 -19.32 22.65
N GLU A 87 19.41 -19.20 21.32
CA GLU A 87 20.24 -20.00 20.40
C GLU A 87 21.75 -19.69 20.55
N ALA A 88 22.12 -18.42 20.76
CA ALA A 88 23.52 -18.01 20.96
C ALA A 88 24.14 -18.56 22.27
N LEU A 89 23.32 -18.89 23.27
CA LEU A 89 23.79 -19.43 24.55
C LEU A 89 24.06 -20.95 24.45
N GLU A 90 23.38 -21.65 23.55
CA GLU A 90 23.59 -23.07 23.29
C GLU A 90 24.87 -23.34 22.48
N ASP A 91 25.21 -22.51 21.49
CA ASP A 91 26.45 -22.65 20.69
C ASP A 91 27.73 -22.41 21.52
N LEU A 92 27.67 -21.47 22.47
CA LEU A 92 28.77 -21.19 23.42
C LEU A 92 28.98 -22.34 24.41
N ARG A 93 27.92 -23.05 24.81
CA ARG A 93 28.00 -24.26 25.65
C ARG A 93 28.43 -25.51 24.88
N ALA A 94 28.17 -25.56 23.57
CA ALA A 94 28.58 -26.65 22.69
C ALA A 94 30.06 -26.58 22.26
N GLY A 95 30.80 -25.54 22.66
CA GLY A 95 32.24 -25.43 22.42
C GLY A 95 32.62 -25.23 20.96
N LYS A 96 31.69 -24.71 20.14
CA LYS A 96 31.93 -24.42 18.72
C LYS A 96 32.48 -23.00 18.55
N CYS A 97 33.56 -22.70 19.27
CA CYS A 97 34.39 -21.57 18.87
C CYS A 97 34.99 -21.92 17.50
N ILE A 98 34.60 -21.15 16.49
CA ILE A 98 35.24 -21.12 15.19
C ILE A 98 36.67 -20.63 15.44
N ASP A 99 37.63 -21.51 15.22
CA ASP A 99 39.04 -21.14 15.12
C ASP A 99 39.17 -20.26 13.86
N LEU A 100 39.62 -19.01 14.05
CA LEU A 100 39.81 -18.01 12.99
C LEU A 100 41.01 -18.34 12.10
#